data_AF-A0A1F9DPV9-F1
#
_entry.id   AF-A0A1F9DPV9-F1
#
_cell.length_a   1.000
_cell.length_b   1.000
_cell.length_c   1.000
_cell.angle_alpha   90.00
_cell.angle_beta   90.00
_cell.angle_gamma   90.00
#
_symmetry.space_group_name_H-M   'P 1'
#
loop_
_entity.id
_entity.type
_entity.pdbx_description
1 polymer ?
#
loop_
_entity_poly.entity_id
_entity_poly.type
_entity_poly.pdbx_seq_one_letter_code
_entity_poly.pdbx_strand_id
1 'polypeptide(L)'
;MGDNIRLLIRRLLRGPKLATGKSVTIEEADSKGHPIVQIPEFTLEEAIDKLFDNRKKVALENIGRLSSCPTWDVQILYLYDEIRQCIIFGIYGTAIILCAIMIEFTLKYAIFSKRKKENVDFDSEAWKEFGGKMTLRLAIEAAKKEKLITDEMAASLHSFATDIRNNYSHFNIQAITKEYYFKDLPVLNAETGQNEVRDIPVDFTPGFQILAKSLLDGQTVWKLFEFADKVVRHLLPHIKEAA
;
A
#
# COMPACT_ATOMS: atom_id res chain seq x y z
N MET A 1 28.45 -6.24 -3.58
CA MET A 1 28.09 -4.91 -4.11
C MET A 1 27.53 -4.11 -2.96
N GLY A 2 28.19 -3.02 -2.56
CA GLY A 2 27.72 -2.19 -1.46
C GLY A 2 26.43 -1.49 -1.83
N ASP A 3 25.42 -1.58 -0.96
CA ASP A 3 24.16 -0.89 -1.13
C ASP A 3 24.40 0.62 -1.06
N ASN A 4 24.30 1.30 -2.21
CA ASN A 4 24.67 2.71 -2.31
C ASN A 4 23.44 3.58 -1.98
N ILE A 5 23.42 4.18 -0.79
CA ILE A 5 22.35 5.09 -0.35
C ILE A 5 22.05 6.20 -1.37
N ARG A 6 23.05 6.66 -2.14
CA ARG A 6 22.85 7.64 -3.23
C ARG A 6 21.96 7.08 -4.33
N LEU A 7 22.12 5.79 -4.66
CA LEU A 7 21.30 5.11 -5.65
C LEU A 7 19.85 4.96 -5.18
N LEU A 8 19.63 4.68 -3.90
CA LEU A 8 18.28 4.66 -3.31
C LEU A 8 17.60 6.02 -3.44
N ILE A 9 18.26 7.10 -3.00
CA ILE A 9 17.70 8.46 -3.03
C ILE A 9 17.39 8.89 -4.47
N ARG A 10 18.30 8.61 -5.42
CA ARG A 10 18.06 8.88 -6.85
C ARG A 10 16.84 8.13 -7.37
N ARG A 11 16.64 6.86 -7.00
CA ARG A 11 15.44 6.08 -7.38
C ARG A 11 14.17 6.67 -6.79
N LEU A 12 14.19 7.11 -5.52
CA LEU A 12 13.04 7.72 -4.86
C LEU A 12 12.63 9.06 -5.49
N LEU A 13 13.60 9.92 -5.84
CA LEU A 13 13.34 11.19 -6.53
C LEU A 13 12.82 11.02 -7.95
N ARG A 14 13.31 9.99 -8.66
CA ARG A 14 12.86 9.68 -10.02
C ARG A 14 11.38 9.31 -10.04
N GLY A 15 10.89 8.62 -9.00
CA GLY A 15 9.52 8.11 -8.94
C GLY A 15 9.20 7.22 -10.15
N PRO A 16 7.93 7.14 -10.58
CA PRO A 16 7.51 6.29 -11.69
C PRO A 16 7.95 6.81 -13.09
N LYS A 17 8.74 7.89 -13.16
CA LYS A 17 9.20 8.50 -14.42
C LYS A 17 10.35 7.67 -15.03
N LEU A 18 10.00 6.51 -15.58
CA LEU A 18 10.95 5.63 -16.27
C LEU A 18 10.79 5.80 -17.78
N ALA A 19 11.77 6.41 -18.44
CA ALA A 19 12.01 6.12 -19.85
C ALA A 19 12.60 4.70 -19.94
N THR A 20 11.96 3.83 -20.72
CA THR A 20 12.47 2.48 -21.02
C THR A 20 12.78 2.38 -22.50
N GLY A 21 14.04 2.13 -22.81
CA GLY A 21 14.48 1.61 -24.10
C GLY A 21 15.40 0.42 -23.85
N LYS A 22 15.54 -0.47 -24.84
CA LYS A 22 16.66 -1.43 -24.81
C LYS A 22 17.96 -0.62 -24.90
N SER A 23 19.06 -1.10 -24.31
CA SER A 23 20.35 -0.38 -24.35
C SER A 23 20.76 -0.02 -25.79
N VAL A 24 20.57 -0.97 -26.72
CA VAL A 24 20.78 -0.76 -28.16
C VAL A 24 19.95 0.40 -28.71
N THR A 25 18.68 0.51 -28.31
CA THR A 25 17.78 1.61 -28.74
C THR A 25 18.20 2.97 -28.16
N ILE A 26 18.76 2.99 -26.94
CA ILE A 26 19.28 4.22 -26.33
C ILE A 26 20.56 4.67 -27.03
N GLU A 27 21.47 3.75 -27.31
CA GLU A 27 22.71 4.01 -28.06
C GLU A 27 22.42 4.44 -29.52
N GLU A 28 21.44 3.82 -30.17
CA GLU A 28 20.94 4.22 -31.50
C GLU A 28 20.32 5.63 -31.47
N ALA A 29 19.51 5.94 -30.47
CA ALA A 29 18.92 7.27 -30.32
C ALA A 29 20.00 8.34 -30.06
N ASP A 30 20.98 8.04 -29.19
CA ASP A 30 22.09 8.94 -28.87
C ASP A 30 23.00 9.18 -30.09
N SER A 31 23.39 8.11 -30.79
CA SER A 31 24.22 8.20 -32.00
C SER A 31 23.57 8.96 -33.16
N LYS A 32 22.22 9.01 -33.20
CA LYS A 32 21.44 9.82 -34.15
C LYS A 32 21.14 11.24 -33.66
N GLY A 33 21.64 11.62 -32.48
CA GLY A 33 21.47 12.95 -31.89
C GLY A 33 20.05 13.23 -31.40
N HIS A 34 19.26 12.19 -31.10
CA HIS A 34 17.93 12.38 -30.52
C HIS A 34 18.04 12.80 -29.05
N PRO A 35 17.21 13.76 -28.59
CA PRO A 35 17.33 14.29 -27.24
C PRO A 35 16.99 13.23 -26.19
N ILE A 36 18.00 12.79 -25.44
CA ILE A 36 17.82 11.96 -24.24
C ILE A 36 17.71 12.89 -23.04
N VAL A 37 16.55 12.87 -22.37
CA VAL A 37 16.38 13.62 -21.12
C VAL A 37 17.22 12.97 -20.04
N GLN A 38 18.37 13.58 -19.74
CA GLN A 38 19.17 13.20 -18.60
C GLN A 38 18.46 13.60 -17.31
N ILE A 39 18.47 12.70 -16.33
CA ILE A 39 18.00 13.02 -14.99
C ILE A 39 18.98 14.06 -14.43
N PRO A 40 18.51 15.22 -13.94
CA PRO A 40 19.38 16.21 -13.35
C PRO A 40 20.24 15.58 -12.26
N GLU A 41 21.55 15.81 -12.33
CA GLU A 41 22.44 15.37 -11.26
C GLU A 41 22.29 16.30 -10.06
N PHE A 42 21.97 15.71 -8.91
CA PHE A 42 21.97 16.38 -7.62
C PHE A 42 23.16 15.87 -6.81
N THR A 43 23.74 16.76 -5.99
CA THR A 43 24.52 16.32 -4.83
C THR A 43 23.65 15.47 -3.89
N LEU A 44 24.28 14.70 -3.02
CA LEU A 44 23.52 13.88 -2.07
C LEU A 44 22.63 14.73 -1.15
N GLU A 45 23.14 15.89 -0.71
CA GLU A 45 22.43 16.83 0.15
C GLU A 45 21.19 17.41 -0.56
N GLU A 46 21.37 17.98 -1.76
CA GLU A 46 20.24 18.49 -2.56
C GLU A 46 19.20 17.40 -2.87
N ALA A 47 19.66 16.16 -3.08
CA ALA A 47 18.75 15.05 -3.34
C ALA A 47 17.92 14.67 -2.11
N ILE A 48 18.53 14.74 -0.92
CA ILE A 48 17.83 14.51 0.36
C ILE A 48 16.82 15.64 0.60
N ASP A 49 17.22 16.90 0.43
CA ASP A 49 16.33 18.05 0.65
C ASP A 49 15.11 17.98 -0.27
N LYS A 50 15.31 17.70 -1.56
CA LYS A 50 14.22 17.51 -2.51
C LYS A 50 13.29 16.35 -2.13
N LEU A 51 13.84 15.28 -1.55
CA LEU A 51 13.03 14.17 -1.09
C LEU A 51 12.14 14.62 0.08
N PHE A 52 12.70 15.33 1.06
CA PHE A 52 11.94 15.88 2.18
C PHE A 52 10.88 16.89 1.75
N ASP A 53 11.20 17.78 0.81
CA ASP A 53 10.24 18.74 0.26
C ASP A 53 9.07 18.04 -0.44
N ASN A 54 9.36 17.01 -1.25
CA ASN A 54 8.33 16.20 -1.88
C ASN A 54 7.44 15.50 -0.84
N ARG A 55 8.04 14.93 0.21
CA ARG A 55 7.30 14.26 1.29
C ARG A 55 6.45 15.23 2.10
N LYS A 56 6.96 16.44 2.37
CA LYS A 56 6.21 17.51 3.02
C LYS A 56 5.00 17.93 2.18
N LYS A 57 5.17 18.09 0.86
CA LYS A 57 4.06 18.40 -0.04
C LYS A 57 2.97 17.33 0.01
N VAL A 58 3.34 16.05 -0.11
CA VAL A 58 2.40 14.92 -0.02
C VAL A 58 1.70 14.90 1.35
N ALA A 59 2.43 15.15 2.43
CA ALA A 59 1.87 15.23 3.77
C ALA A 59 0.80 16.31 3.89
N LEU A 60 1.06 17.51 3.35
CA LEU A 60 0.10 18.61 3.35
C LEU A 60 -1.14 18.32 2.50
N GLU A 61 -0.98 17.61 1.37
CA GLU A 61 -2.12 17.18 0.53
C GLU A 61 -2.99 16.12 1.22
N ASN A 62 -2.38 15.28 2.06
CA ASN A 62 -3.04 14.12 2.65
C ASN A 62 -3.65 14.39 4.03
N ILE A 63 -3.10 15.32 4.82
CA ILE A 63 -3.47 15.49 6.23
C ILE A 63 -4.96 15.78 6.45
N GLY A 64 -5.57 16.58 5.57
CA GLY A 64 -7.00 16.94 5.66
C GLY A 64 -7.96 15.84 5.23
N ARG A 65 -7.46 14.73 4.66
CA ARG A 65 -8.28 13.62 4.13
C ARG A 65 -8.36 12.45 5.10
N LEU A 66 -7.54 12.42 6.14
CA LEU A 66 -7.48 11.31 7.09
C LEU A 66 -8.49 11.51 8.21
N SER A 67 -9.28 10.47 8.47
CA SER A 67 -10.08 10.38 9.69
C SER A 67 -9.19 10.50 10.93
N SER A 68 -9.73 11.08 12.00
CA SER A 68 -9.08 11.08 13.30
C SER A 68 -8.98 9.65 13.84
N CYS A 69 -7.86 9.31 14.48
CA CYS A 69 -7.76 8.05 15.22
C CYS A 69 -8.93 7.97 16.24
N PRO A 70 -9.65 6.84 16.33
CA PRO A 70 -10.65 6.64 17.37
C PRO A 70 -10.07 6.92 18.77
N THR A 71 -10.85 7.53 19.65
CA THR A 71 -10.46 7.76 21.04
C THR A 71 -10.88 6.55 21.87
N TRP A 72 -9.99 5.55 21.97
CA TRP A 72 -10.20 4.32 22.74
C TRP A 72 -8.88 3.86 23.34
N ASP A 73 -8.88 3.27 24.53
CA ASP A 73 -7.65 2.79 25.16
C ASP A 73 -7.35 1.33 24.77
N VAL A 74 -7.00 1.12 23.50
CA VAL A 74 -6.62 -0.21 22.99
C VAL A 74 -5.38 -0.13 22.10
N GLN A 75 -4.44 -1.06 22.29
CA GLN A 75 -3.13 -1.02 21.63
C GLN A 75 -3.19 -1.17 20.11
N ILE A 76 -4.29 -1.68 19.55
CA ILE A 76 -4.46 -1.79 18.10
C ILE A 76 -4.48 -0.41 17.41
N LEU A 77 -4.77 0.66 18.14
CA LEU A 77 -4.77 2.02 17.58
C LEU A 77 -3.37 2.56 17.29
N TYR A 78 -2.30 2.00 17.87
CA TYR A 78 -0.94 2.31 17.45
C TYR A 78 -0.72 1.95 15.97
N LEU A 79 -1.27 0.81 15.52
CA LEU A 79 -1.22 0.41 14.11
C LEU A 79 -2.08 1.34 13.24
N TYR A 80 -3.20 1.83 13.75
CA TYR A 80 -4.02 2.83 13.06
C TYR A 80 -3.22 4.11 12.79
N ASP A 81 -2.50 4.62 13.79
CA ASP A 81 -1.64 5.79 13.62
C ASP A 81 -0.41 5.53 12.73
N GLU A 82 0.16 4.33 12.76
CA GLU A 82 1.23 3.92 11.84
C GLU A 82 0.74 3.91 10.37
N ILE A 83 -0.47 3.42 10.12
CA ILE A 83 -1.11 3.49 8.79
C ILE A 83 -1.28 4.95 8.36
N ARG A 84 -1.79 5.82 9.24
CA ARG A 84 -1.95 7.25 8.95
C ARG A 84 -0.61 7.89 8.60
N GLN A 85 0.45 7.61 9.36
CA GLN A 85 1.80 8.10 9.07
C GLN A 85 2.29 7.62 7.70
N CYS A 86 2.10 6.35 7.37
CA CYS A 86 2.43 5.82 6.05
C CYS A 86 1.69 6.57 4.94
N ILE A 87 0.40 6.87 5.12
CA ILE A 87 -0.39 7.63 4.14
C ILE A 87 0.09 9.08 4.04
N ILE A 88 0.31 9.76 5.18
CA ILE A 88 0.82 11.14 5.25
C ILE A 88 2.13 11.24 4.45
N PHE A 89 3.05 10.30 4.64
CA PHE A 89 4.34 10.34 3.95
C PHE A 89 4.32 9.69 2.56
N GLY A 90 3.19 9.24 2.04
CA GLY A 90 3.10 8.65 0.69
C GLY A 90 3.78 7.28 0.56
N ILE A 91 3.77 6.48 1.63
CA ILE A 91 4.25 5.10 1.70
C ILE A 91 3.06 4.15 1.55
N TYR A 92 2.35 4.28 0.43
CA TYR A 92 1.02 3.70 0.23
C TYR A 92 0.99 2.17 0.22
N GLY A 93 2.00 1.53 -0.40
CA GLY A 93 2.10 0.06 -0.41
C GLY A 93 2.18 -0.53 1.00
N THR A 94 2.95 0.10 1.90
CA THR A 94 3.04 -0.29 3.30
C THR A 94 1.71 -0.04 4.02
N ALA A 95 1.10 1.14 3.83
CA ALA A 95 -0.21 1.46 4.40
C ALA A 95 -1.27 0.41 4.02
N ILE A 96 -1.28 -0.07 2.78
CA ILE A 96 -2.21 -1.11 2.31
C ILE A 96 -2.02 -2.42 3.08
N ILE A 97 -0.77 -2.87 3.25
CA ILE A 97 -0.45 -4.09 4.00
C ILE A 97 -0.84 -3.94 5.47
N LEU A 98 -0.52 -2.79 6.08
CA LEU A 98 -0.86 -2.51 7.48
C LEU A 98 -2.39 -2.43 7.67
N CYS A 99 -3.16 -1.89 6.72
CA CYS A 99 -4.63 -1.94 6.75
C CYS A 99 -5.14 -3.38 6.79
N ALA A 100 -4.54 -4.29 5.99
CA ALA A 100 -4.92 -5.69 5.99
C ALA A 100 -4.64 -6.37 7.34
N ILE A 101 -3.47 -6.08 7.91
CA ILE A 101 -3.10 -6.57 9.25
C ILE A 101 -4.06 -6.03 10.31
N MET A 102 -4.39 -4.73 10.26
CA MET A 102 -5.29 -4.10 11.22
C MET A 102 -6.70 -4.70 11.18
N ILE A 103 -7.27 -4.92 9.99
CA ILE A 103 -8.56 -5.59 9.84
C ILE A 103 -8.52 -6.99 10.46
N GLU A 104 -7.51 -7.79 10.09
CA GLU A 104 -7.37 -9.16 10.57
C GLU A 104 -7.19 -9.20 12.10
N PHE A 105 -6.35 -8.33 12.64
CA PHE A 105 -6.08 -8.26 14.07
C PHE A 105 -7.31 -7.79 14.86
N THR A 106 -8.01 -6.77 14.38
CA THR A 106 -9.20 -6.22 15.05
C THR A 106 -10.32 -7.26 15.11
N LEU A 107 -10.56 -8.01 14.03
CA LEU A 107 -11.50 -9.14 14.03
C LEU A 107 -11.13 -10.17 15.09
N LYS A 108 -9.87 -10.61 15.10
CA LYS A 108 -9.38 -11.59 16.08
C LYS A 108 -9.54 -11.08 17.51
N TYR A 109 -9.21 -9.82 17.75
CA TYR A 109 -9.29 -9.22 19.08
C TYR A 109 -10.74 -9.16 19.55
N ALA A 110 -11.66 -8.65 18.74
CA ALA A 110 -13.09 -8.59 19.11
C ALA A 110 -13.67 -9.99 19.43
N ILE A 111 -13.32 -11.01 18.64
CA ILE A 111 -13.72 -12.40 18.89
C ILE A 111 -13.13 -12.91 20.22
N PHE A 112 -11.83 -12.69 20.42
CA PHE A 112 -11.15 -13.14 21.64
C PHE A 112 -11.73 -12.46 22.89
N SER A 113 -11.93 -11.13 22.84
CA SER A 113 -12.56 -10.34 23.91
C SER A 113 -13.98 -10.83 24.22
N LYS A 114 -14.76 -11.21 23.20
CA LYS A 114 -16.10 -11.77 23.38
C LYS A 114 -16.09 -13.17 23.99
N ARG A 115 -15.12 -14.01 23.61
CA ARG A 115 -15.00 -15.41 24.11
C ARG A 115 -14.43 -15.51 25.51
N LYS A 116 -13.53 -14.60 25.90
CA LYS A 116 -13.05 -14.48 27.29
C LYS A 116 -14.16 -13.82 28.13
N LYS A 117 -14.97 -14.65 28.80
CA LYS A 117 -15.96 -14.22 29.80
C LYS A 117 -15.31 -13.31 30.86
N GLU A 118 -16.11 -12.42 31.45
CA GLU A 118 -15.79 -11.36 32.43
C GLU A 118 -14.53 -11.61 33.31
N ASN A 119 -13.67 -10.59 33.39
CA ASN A 119 -12.52 -10.46 34.32
C ASN A 119 -11.40 -11.50 34.25
N VAL A 120 -10.74 -11.63 33.10
CA VAL A 120 -9.37 -12.16 33.08
C VAL A 120 -8.52 -11.16 32.33
N ASP A 121 -7.46 -10.69 32.99
CA ASP A 121 -6.37 -9.93 32.38
C ASP A 121 -5.99 -10.54 31.04
N PHE A 122 -5.49 -9.73 30.11
CA PHE A 122 -5.14 -10.21 28.77
C PHE A 122 -4.10 -11.34 28.86
N ASP A 123 -4.58 -12.57 28.71
CA ASP A 123 -3.78 -13.79 28.78
C ASP A 123 -2.98 -13.95 27.48
N SER A 124 -1.70 -13.58 27.54
CA SER A 124 -0.80 -13.53 26.39
C SER A 124 -0.61 -14.89 25.72
N GLU A 125 -0.60 -15.99 26.48
CA GLU A 125 -0.44 -17.34 25.93
C GLU A 125 -1.72 -17.82 25.25
N ALA A 126 -2.89 -17.60 25.87
CA ALA A 126 -4.16 -17.89 25.21
C ALA A 126 -4.37 -17.04 23.95
N TRP A 127 -3.95 -15.77 23.96
CA TRP A 127 -3.97 -14.95 22.76
C TRP A 127 -3.06 -15.50 21.68
N LYS A 128 -1.82 -15.88 22.02
CA LYS A 128 -0.85 -16.42 21.06
C LYS A 128 -1.36 -17.71 20.42
N GLU A 129 -1.93 -18.62 21.20
CA GLU A 129 -2.54 -19.84 20.68
C GLU A 129 -3.73 -19.53 19.76
N PHE A 130 -4.64 -18.66 20.22
CA PHE A 130 -5.81 -18.26 19.46
C PHE A 130 -5.43 -17.57 18.14
N GLY A 131 -4.59 -16.55 18.22
CA GLY A 131 -4.18 -15.70 17.10
C GLY A 131 -3.35 -16.45 16.06
N GLY A 132 -2.52 -17.41 16.50
CA GLY A 132 -1.71 -18.25 15.62
C GLY A 132 -2.53 -19.26 14.80
N LYS A 133 -3.68 -19.71 15.32
CA LYS A 133 -4.58 -20.67 14.64
C LYS A 133 -5.69 -19.99 13.83
N MET A 134 -6.09 -18.78 14.24
CA MET A 134 -7.16 -18.04 13.60
C MET A 134 -6.64 -17.36 12.33
N THR A 135 -6.99 -17.86 11.14
CA THR A 135 -6.72 -17.14 9.88
C THR A 135 -7.78 -16.06 9.63
N LEU A 136 -7.53 -15.09 8.74
CA LEU A 136 -8.53 -14.07 8.39
C LEU A 136 -9.89 -14.68 8.00
N ARG A 137 -9.91 -15.72 7.15
CA ARG A 137 -11.16 -16.38 6.73
C ARG A 137 -11.91 -16.99 7.92
N LEU A 138 -11.18 -17.67 8.82
CA LEU A 138 -11.77 -18.22 10.05
C LEU A 138 -12.27 -17.11 10.98
N ALA A 139 -11.56 -15.99 11.07
CA ALA A 139 -11.96 -14.83 11.86
C ALA A 139 -13.26 -14.21 11.33
N ILE A 140 -13.41 -14.06 10.00
CA ILE A 140 -14.65 -13.54 9.40
C ILE A 140 -15.84 -14.45 9.74
N GLU A 141 -15.70 -15.76 9.55
CA GLU A 141 -16.77 -16.72 9.88
C GLU A 141 -17.11 -16.75 11.36
N ALA A 142 -16.09 -16.70 12.24
CA ALA A 142 -16.28 -16.63 13.67
C ALA A 142 -16.98 -15.34 14.11
N ALA A 143 -16.54 -14.18 13.61
CA ALA A 143 -17.17 -12.89 13.90
C ALA A 143 -18.64 -12.86 13.46
N LYS A 144 -18.95 -13.42 12.28
CA LYS A 144 -20.33 -13.57 11.79
C LYS A 144 -21.16 -14.47 12.70
N LYS A 145 -20.66 -15.67 13.03
CA LYS A 145 -21.33 -16.61 13.94
C LYS A 145 -21.63 -15.99 15.30
N GLU A 146 -20.71 -15.15 15.78
CA GLU A 146 -20.84 -14.44 17.05
C GLU A 146 -21.63 -13.13 16.93
N LYS A 147 -22.17 -12.79 15.76
CA LYS A 147 -22.92 -11.54 15.52
C LYS A 147 -22.11 -10.28 15.87
N LEU A 148 -20.79 -10.32 15.68
CA LEU A 148 -19.92 -9.15 15.78
C LEU A 148 -19.93 -8.32 14.50
N ILE A 149 -20.25 -8.94 13.35
CA ILE A 149 -20.36 -8.30 12.04
C ILE A 149 -21.66 -8.71 11.35
N THR A 150 -22.13 -7.88 10.43
CA THR A 150 -23.29 -8.19 9.58
C THR A 150 -22.92 -9.11 8.41
N ASP A 151 -23.92 -9.69 7.75
CA ASP A 151 -23.71 -10.49 6.54
C ASP A 151 -23.10 -9.67 5.40
N GLU A 152 -23.51 -8.40 5.25
CA GLU A 152 -22.97 -7.47 4.26
C GLU A 152 -21.47 -7.18 4.53
N MET A 153 -21.12 -6.94 5.79
CA MET A 153 -19.73 -6.71 6.18
C MET A 153 -18.89 -7.98 5.99
N ALA A 154 -19.43 -9.16 6.31
CA ALA A 154 -18.75 -10.43 6.07
C ALA A 154 -18.50 -10.67 4.57
N ALA A 155 -19.46 -10.38 3.71
CA ALA A 155 -19.29 -10.47 2.25
C ALA A 155 -18.19 -9.50 1.75
N SER A 156 -18.18 -8.27 2.25
CA SER A 156 -17.16 -7.27 1.93
C SER A 156 -15.76 -7.71 2.40
N LEU A 157 -15.66 -8.30 3.59
CA LEU A 157 -14.40 -8.84 4.14
C LEU A 157 -13.88 -10.04 3.35
N HIS A 158 -14.76 -10.90 2.81
CA HIS A 158 -14.36 -12.02 1.95
C HIS A 158 -13.85 -11.56 0.58
N SER A 159 -14.49 -10.56 -0.03
CA SER A 159 -13.95 -9.93 -1.26
C SER A 159 -12.61 -9.27 -0.96
N PHE A 160 -12.51 -8.49 0.12
CA PHE A 160 -11.24 -7.89 0.56
C PHE A 160 -10.12 -8.93 0.74
N ALA A 161 -10.41 -10.06 1.40
CA ALA A 161 -9.43 -11.13 1.63
C ALA A 161 -8.89 -11.70 0.31
N THR A 162 -9.77 -11.86 -0.68
CA THR A 162 -9.45 -12.47 -1.98
C THR A 162 -8.76 -11.49 -2.92
N ASP A 163 -9.33 -10.29 -3.07
CA ASP A 163 -9.00 -9.37 -4.15
C ASP A 163 -7.86 -8.42 -3.79
N ILE A 164 -7.71 -8.10 -2.50
CA ILE A 164 -6.71 -7.12 -2.03
C ILE A 164 -5.67 -7.81 -1.16
N ARG A 165 -6.09 -8.37 -0.01
CA ARG A 165 -5.15 -8.90 0.99
C ARG A 165 -4.20 -9.93 0.37
N ASN A 166 -4.73 -10.96 -0.29
CA ASN A 166 -3.88 -12.01 -0.86
C ASN A 166 -2.96 -11.48 -1.96
N ASN A 167 -3.47 -10.63 -2.85
CA ASN A 167 -2.67 -10.06 -3.93
C ASN A 167 -1.52 -9.19 -3.39
N TYR A 168 -1.78 -8.38 -2.36
CA TYR A 168 -0.75 -7.53 -1.75
C TYR A 168 0.21 -8.32 -0.85
N SER A 169 -0.28 -9.23 -0.01
CA SER A 169 0.56 -10.02 0.90
C SER A 169 1.50 -10.99 0.17
N HIS A 170 1.11 -11.49 -1.01
CA HIS A 170 1.96 -12.36 -1.83
C HIS A 170 2.69 -11.60 -2.96
N PHE A 171 2.58 -10.27 -2.98
CA PHE A 171 3.13 -9.43 -4.05
C PHE A 171 2.76 -9.94 -5.45
N ASN A 172 1.49 -10.30 -5.67
CA ASN A 172 0.99 -10.74 -6.96
C ASN A 172 0.82 -9.54 -7.90
N ILE A 173 1.94 -9.04 -8.42
CA ILE A 173 1.99 -7.80 -9.20
C ILE A 173 1.16 -7.88 -10.48
N GLN A 174 1.04 -9.07 -11.07
CA GLN A 174 0.22 -9.32 -12.26
C GLN A 174 -1.28 -9.13 -11.96
N ALA A 175 -1.74 -9.60 -10.80
CA ALA A 175 -3.12 -9.38 -10.38
C ALA A 175 -3.38 -7.92 -9.98
N ILE A 176 -2.43 -7.26 -9.29
CA ILE A 176 -2.57 -5.86 -8.87
C ILE A 176 -2.64 -4.93 -10.08
N THR A 177 -1.84 -5.20 -11.11
CA THR A 177 -1.71 -4.35 -12.30
C THR A 177 -2.52 -4.84 -13.48
N LYS A 178 -3.41 -5.82 -13.25
CA LYS A 178 -4.23 -6.46 -14.28
C LYS A 178 -5.05 -5.38 -15.01
N GLU A 179 -5.04 -5.44 -16.33
CA GLU A 179 -5.82 -4.53 -17.21
C GLU A 179 -5.42 -3.05 -17.13
N TYR A 180 -4.31 -2.71 -16.45
CA TYR A 180 -3.81 -1.34 -16.42
C TYR A 180 -2.96 -1.03 -17.66
N TYR A 181 -3.10 0.20 -18.16
CA TYR A 181 -2.34 0.74 -19.29
C TYR A 181 -1.78 2.09 -18.90
N PHE A 182 -0.53 2.35 -19.28
CA PHE A 182 -0.05 3.72 -19.33
C PHE A 182 -0.62 4.37 -20.60
N LYS A 183 -1.43 5.41 -20.41
CA LYS A 183 -2.10 6.10 -21.51
C LYS A 183 -1.25 7.23 -22.05
N ASP A 184 -1.40 7.48 -23.34
CA ASP A 184 -0.83 8.63 -24.03
C ASP A 184 0.68 8.79 -23.79
N LEU A 185 1.43 7.69 -23.74
CA LEU A 185 2.87 7.76 -23.50
C LEU A 185 3.58 8.26 -24.76
N PRO A 186 4.44 9.31 -24.65
CA PRO A 186 5.34 9.68 -25.72
C PRO A 186 6.44 8.62 -25.84
N VAL A 187 6.52 8.01 -27.03
CA VAL A 187 7.51 7.00 -27.39
C VAL A 187 8.35 7.57 -28.54
N LEU A 188 9.66 7.64 -28.34
CA LEU A 188 10.59 8.00 -29.38
C LEU A 188 10.83 6.79 -30.30
N ASN A 189 10.51 6.94 -31.58
CA ASN A 189 10.92 5.99 -32.60
C ASN A 189 12.41 6.20 -32.92
N ALA A 190 13.27 5.28 -32.49
CA ALA A 190 14.73 5.41 -32.68
C ALA A 190 15.17 5.32 -34.16
N GLU A 191 14.31 4.83 -35.05
CA GLU A 191 14.60 4.78 -36.49
C GLU A 191 14.35 6.13 -37.15
N THR A 192 13.19 6.74 -36.88
CA THR A 192 12.70 7.95 -37.55
C THR A 192 12.94 9.24 -36.76
N GLY A 193 13.26 9.15 -35.46
CA GLY A 193 13.37 10.28 -34.55
C GLY A 193 12.04 10.95 -34.19
N GLN A 194 10.91 10.41 -34.65
CA GLN A 194 9.59 10.97 -34.39
C GLN A 194 9.04 10.49 -33.05
N ASN A 195 8.36 11.40 -32.33
CA ASN A 195 7.59 11.05 -31.16
C ASN A 195 6.23 10.53 -31.59
N GLU A 196 5.89 9.34 -31.14
CA GLU A 196 4.58 8.74 -31.28
C GLU A 196 3.90 8.68 -29.91
N VAL A 197 2.57 8.80 -29.89
CA VAL A 197 1.78 8.65 -28.66
C VAL A 197 1.14 7.27 -28.70
N ARG A 198 1.36 6.45 -27.66
CA ARG A 198 0.83 5.09 -27.59
C ARG A 198 0.35 4.75 -26.19
N ASP A 199 -0.71 3.95 -26.13
CA ASP A 199 -1.10 3.26 -24.91
C ASP A 199 -0.26 1.99 -24.78
N ILE A 200 0.42 1.82 -23.64
CA ILE A 200 1.29 0.68 -23.40
C ILE A 200 0.74 -0.15 -22.24
N PRO A 201 0.46 -1.46 -22.45
CA PRO A 201 0.03 -2.33 -21.38
C PRO A 201 1.17 -2.51 -20.38
N VAL A 202 0.83 -2.60 -19.10
CA VAL A 202 1.88 -2.62 -18.07
C VAL A 202 2.58 -3.95 -17.91
N ASP A 203 2.03 -5.02 -18.50
CA ASP A 203 2.70 -6.31 -18.63
C ASP A 203 3.82 -6.31 -19.70
N PHE A 204 3.98 -5.22 -20.45
CA PHE A 204 5.04 -5.05 -21.44
C PHE A 204 6.44 -5.32 -20.85
N THR A 205 6.68 -4.91 -19.61
CA THR A 205 7.89 -5.29 -18.85
C THR A 205 7.61 -5.38 -17.34
N PRO A 206 8.36 -6.20 -16.58
CA PRO A 206 8.28 -6.19 -15.11
C PRO A 206 8.52 -4.81 -14.48
N GLY A 207 9.36 -3.98 -15.11
CA GLY A 207 9.58 -2.60 -14.68
C GLY A 207 8.29 -1.77 -14.74
N PHE A 208 7.52 -1.89 -15.82
CA PHE A 208 6.25 -1.20 -15.98
C PHE A 208 5.22 -1.61 -14.92
N GLN A 209 5.17 -2.90 -14.58
CA GLN A 209 4.32 -3.39 -13.50
C GLN A 209 4.68 -2.77 -12.15
N ILE A 210 5.98 -2.65 -11.82
CA ILE A 210 6.43 -2.01 -10.57
C ILE A 210 6.03 -0.53 -10.51
N LEU A 211 6.19 0.20 -11.61
CA LEU A 211 5.81 1.62 -11.69
C LEU A 211 4.30 1.79 -11.57
N ALA A 212 3.54 0.96 -12.29
CA ALA A 212 2.08 0.95 -12.26
C ALA A 212 1.57 0.66 -10.86
N LYS A 213 2.15 -0.32 -10.16
CA LYS A 213 1.82 -0.62 -8.77
C LYS A 213 1.97 0.60 -7.88
N SER A 214 3.06 1.36 -8.00
CA SER A 214 3.25 2.56 -7.17
C SER A 214 2.16 3.61 -7.40
N LEU A 215 1.64 3.73 -8.62
CA LEU A 215 0.54 4.64 -8.93
C LEU A 215 -0.80 4.11 -8.41
N LEU A 216 -1.08 2.83 -8.65
CA LEU A 216 -2.29 2.15 -8.21
C LEU A 216 -2.38 2.12 -6.68
N ASP A 217 -1.28 1.90 -5.96
CA ASP A 217 -1.24 1.94 -4.49
C ASP A 217 -1.75 3.29 -3.97
N GLY A 218 -1.37 4.41 -4.60
CA GLY A 218 -1.85 5.73 -4.21
C GLY A 218 -3.34 5.96 -4.44
N GLN A 219 -3.96 5.22 -5.36
CA GLN A 219 -5.41 5.25 -5.60
C GLN A 219 -6.15 4.30 -4.66
N THR A 220 -5.62 3.10 -4.48
CA THR A 220 -6.21 2.01 -3.69
C THR A 220 -6.19 2.30 -2.19
N VAL A 221 -5.10 2.90 -1.69
CA VAL A 221 -4.88 3.09 -0.25
C VAL A 221 -6.02 3.84 0.44
N TRP A 222 -6.64 4.82 -0.22
CA TRP A 222 -7.72 5.63 0.36
C TRP A 222 -8.97 4.80 0.59
N LYS A 223 -9.43 4.10 -0.44
CA LYS A 223 -10.60 3.22 -0.35
C LYS A 223 -10.38 2.12 0.68
N LEU A 224 -9.16 1.58 0.73
CA LEU A 224 -8.84 0.54 1.69
C LEU A 224 -8.75 1.07 3.12
N PHE A 225 -8.18 2.25 3.32
CA PHE A 225 -8.13 2.90 4.62
C PHE A 225 -9.53 3.21 5.14
N GLU A 226 -10.42 3.75 4.29
CA GLU A 226 -11.82 3.99 4.63
C GLU A 226 -12.55 2.69 5.02
N PHE A 227 -12.32 1.61 4.27
CA PHE A 227 -12.87 0.30 4.60
C PHE A 227 -12.34 -0.22 5.94
N ALA A 228 -11.02 -0.13 6.17
CA ALA A 228 -10.39 -0.55 7.42
C ALA A 228 -10.89 0.28 8.61
N ASP A 229 -11.02 1.61 8.45
CA ASP A 229 -11.58 2.51 9.45
C ASP A 229 -13.01 2.12 9.82
N LYS A 230 -13.86 1.85 8.83
CA LYS A 230 -15.24 1.37 9.05
C LYS A 230 -15.27 0.07 9.86
N VAL A 231 -14.43 -0.91 9.50
CA VAL A 231 -14.33 -2.19 10.22
C VAL A 231 -13.85 -1.98 11.65
N VAL A 232 -12.79 -1.18 11.85
CA VAL A 232 -12.24 -0.89 13.18
C VAL A 232 -13.28 -0.23 14.06
N ARG A 233 -13.90 0.87 13.60
CA ARG A 233 -14.92 1.58 14.38
C ARG A 233 -16.13 0.70 14.72
N HIS A 234 -16.50 -0.20 13.82
CA HIS A 234 -17.58 -1.16 14.07
C HIS A 234 -17.23 -2.17 15.17
N LEU A 235 -15.97 -2.62 15.23
CA LEU A 235 -15.54 -3.67 16.15
C LEU A 235 -14.98 -3.16 17.48
N LEU A 236 -14.49 -1.92 17.55
CA LEU A 236 -13.92 -1.32 18.76
C LEU A 236 -14.83 -1.46 20.00
N PRO A 237 -16.16 -1.22 19.92
CA PRO A 237 -17.05 -1.39 21.07
C PRO A 237 -17.13 -2.82 21.62
N HIS A 238 -16.63 -3.80 20.86
CA HIS A 238 -16.60 -5.22 21.25
C HIS A 238 -15.24 -5.68 21.77
N ILE A 239 -14.23 -4.80 21.77
CA ILE A 239 -12.91 -5.06 22.31
C ILE A 239 -12.89 -4.55 23.75
N LYS A 240 -12.41 -5.40 24.68
CA LYS A 240 -12.18 -4.97 26.06
C LYS A 240 -10.92 -4.11 26.12
N GLU A 241 -11.00 -2.98 26.79
CA GLU A 241 -9.82 -2.17 27.13
C GLU A 241 -8.85 -3.04 27.94
N ALA A 242 -7.58 -3.00 27.57
CA ALA A 242 -6.54 -3.63 28.36
C ALA A 242 -6.25 -2.69 29.52
N ALA A 243 -6.65 -3.07 30.74
CA ALA A 243 -6.27 -2.36 31.96
C ALA A 243 -4.76 -2.43 32.22
#